data_AF-A0A8X6RAU4-F1
#
_entry.id   AF-A0A8X6RAU4-F1
#
_cell.length_a   1.000
_cell.length_b   1.000
_cell.length_c   1.000
_cell.angle_alpha   90.00
_cell.angle_beta   90.00
_cell.angle_gamma   90.00
#
_symmetry.space_group_name_H-M   'P 1'
#
loop_
_entity.id
_entity.type
_entity.pdbx_description
1 polymer ?
#
loop_
_entity_poly.entity_id
_entity_poly.type
_entity_poly.pdbx_seq_one_letter_code
_entity_poly.pdbx_strand_id
1 'polypeptide(L)'
;MREAEYSSRQVACQLGCSACVVRRCWDQWFPVMSFTRRPGSGRPRQTNRKDGHHVVAPSLGAPCQTIRRYLATGHLGSWHPLNVLLLSPTPRRLRLKWCRAPGNWTATEWNQVIFIDESRSISAVMTPS
;
A
#
# COMPACT_ATOMS: atom_id res chain seq x y z
N MET A 1 7.01 8.96 -46.17
CA MET A 1 7.41 8.09 -47.30
C MET A 1 7.68 8.80 -48.62
N ARG A 2 7.37 10.10 -48.83
CA ARG A 2 7.77 10.76 -50.10
C ARG A 2 9.26 11.09 -50.18
N GLU A 3 10.00 11.04 -49.07
CA GLU A 3 11.45 11.28 -48.99
C GLU A 3 12.28 9.99 -48.83
N ALA A 4 11.65 8.91 -48.37
CA ALA A 4 12.24 7.57 -48.33
C ALA A 4 11.46 6.74 -49.34
N GLU A 5 12.08 6.42 -50.49
CA GLU A 5 11.51 5.87 -51.74
C GLU A 5 10.59 4.62 -51.62
N TYR A 6 10.30 4.18 -50.41
CA TYR A 6 9.40 3.09 -50.11
C TYR A 6 7.93 3.53 -50.14
N SER A 7 7.08 2.71 -50.75
CA SER A 7 5.62 2.84 -50.69
C SER A 7 5.05 2.17 -49.44
N SER A 8 3.94 2.71 -48.91
CA SER A 8 3.30 2.16 -47.70
C SER A 8 2.83 0.72 -47.90
N ARG A 9 2.52 0.33 -49.15
CA ARG A 9 2.19 -1.05 -49.49
C ARG A 9 3.40 -1.97 -49.43
N GLN A 10 4.57 -1.52 -49.89
CA GLN A 10 5.80 -2.33 -49.85
C GLN A 10 6.23 -2.59 -48.40
N VAL A 11 6.23 -1.54 -47.58
CA VAL A 11 6.53 -1.66 -46.14
C VAL A 11 5.50 -2.53 -45.43
N ALA A 12 4.21 -2.41 -45.77
CA ALA A 12 3.15 -3.24 -45.21
C ALA A 12 3.30 -4.73 -45.57
N CYS A 13 3.60 -5.04 -46.83
CA CYS A 13 3.88 -6.40 -47.28
C CYS A 13 5.10 -7.00 -46.56
N GLN A 14 6.17 -6.21 -46.38
CA GLN A 14 7.38 -6.66 -45.69
C GLN A 14 7.15 -6.93 -44.20
N LEU A 15 6.27 -6.15 -43.56
CA LEU A 15 5.94 -6.26 -42.13
C LEU A 15 4.74 -7.19 -41.85
N GLY A 16 4.12 -7.77 -42.88
CA GLY A 16 2.94 -8.62 -42.72
C GLY A 16 1.73 -7.91 -42.10
N CYS A 17 1.62 -6.59 -42.27
CA CYS A 17 0.52 -5.79 -41.74
C CYS A 17 -0.20 -5.02 -42.85
N SER A 18 -1.27 -4.30 -42.53
CA SER A 18 -2.01 -3.53 -43.53
C SER A 18 -1.35 -2.17 -43.80
N ALA A 19 -1.45 -1.68 -45.03
CA ALA A 19 -0.93 -0.36 -45.43
C ALA A 19 -1.53 0.79 -44.59
N CYS A 20 -2.73 0.61 -44.03
CA CYS A 20 -3.34 1.59 -43.13
C CYS A 20 -2.68 1.63 -41.74
N VAL A 21 -2.16 0.50 -41.23
CA VAL A 21 -1.37 0.48 -39.98
C VAL A 21 -0.07 1.24 -40.17
N VAL A 22 0.65 0.96 -41.26
CA VAL A 22 1.91 1.66 -41.60
C VAL A 22 1.69 3.17 -41.72
N ARG A 23 0.64 3.59 -42.42
CA ARG A 23 0.31 5.01 -42.57
C ARG A 23 -0.07 5.66 -41.24
N ARG A 24 -0.91 5.01 -40.42
CA ARG A 24 -1.27 5.54 -39.08
C ARG A 24 -0.05 5.68 -38.15
N CYS A 25 0.86 4.70 -38.16
CA CYS A 25 2.09 4.76 -37.39
C CYS A 25 2.99 5.90 -37.89
N TRP A 26 3.11 6.08 -39.21
CA TRP A 26 3.87 7.18 -39.82
C TRP A 26 3.29 8.55 -39.46
N ASP A 27 1.97 8.71 -39.59
CA ASP A 27 1.27 9.97 -39.28
C ASP A 27 1.37 10.32 -37.78
N GLN A 28 1.36 9.32 -36.90
CA GLN A 28 1.57 9.52 -35.46
C GLN A 28 3.03 9.87 -35.13
N TRP A 29 3.99 9.28 -35.83
CA TRP A 29 5.42 9.46 -35.58
C TRP A 29 5.96 10.77 -36.17
N PHE A 30 5.59 11.13 -37.40
CA PHE A 30 6.20 12.21 -38.18
C PHE A 30 6.27 13.57 -37.47
N PRO A 31 5.24 14.04 -36.73
CA PRO A 31 5.30 15.34 -36.08
C PRO A 31 6.20 15.39 -34.84
N VAL A 32 6.44 14.25 -34.19
CA VAL A 32 7.08 14.17 -32.86
C VAL A 32 8.30 13.24 -32.84
N MET A 33 8.66 12.67 -33.99
CA MET A 33 9.71 11.67 -34.19
C MET A 33 9.69 10.53 -33.16
N SER A 34 8.49 10.18 -32.66
CA SER A 34 8.31 9.16 -31.63
C SER A 34 6.96 8.45 -31.78
N PHE A 35 6.94 7.17 -31.41
CA PHE A 35 5.73 6.37 -31.42
C PHE A 35 5.50 5.81 -30.02
N THR A 36 4.35 6.14 -29.42
CA THR A 36 3.88 5.53 -28.18
C THR A 36 2.54 4.86 -28.42
N ARG A 37 2.41 3.61 -27.96
CA ARG A 37 1.13 2.91 -28.01
C ARG A 37 0.15 3.62 -27.08
N ARG A 38 -1.01 4.02 -27.60
CA ARG A 38 -2.07 4.57 -26.75
C ARG A 38 -2.47 3.52 -25.70
N PRO A 39 -2.65 3.92 -24.43
CA PRO A 39 -3.19 3.02 -23.42
C PRO A 39 -4.53 2.48 -23.92
N GLY A 40 -4.69 1.16 -23.95
CA GLY A 40 -5.98 0.57 -24.26
C GLY A 40 -6.94 0.85 -23.11
N SER A 41 -8.21 1.07 -23.42
CA SER A 41 -9.28 0.98 -22.41
C SER A 41 -9.37 -0.49 -21.96
N GLY A 42 -8.62 -0.84 -20.92
CA GLY A 42 -8.67 -2.16 -20.31
C GLY A 42 -10.04 -2.43 -19.68
N ARG A 43 -10.26 -3.68 -19.25
CA ARG A 43 -11.46 -4.04 -18.48
C ARG A 43 -11.56 -3.16 -17.23
N PRO A 44 -12.75 -2.58 -16.92
CA PRO A 44 -12.92 -1.77 -15.74
C PRO A 44 -12.58 -2.57 -14.47
N ARG A 45 -11.87 -1.93 -13.53
CA ARG A 45 -11.56 -2.53 -12.23
C ARG A 45 -12.84 -2.70 -11.44
N GLN A 46 -13.00 -3.87 -10.82
CA GLN A 46 -14.12 -4.14 -9.91
C GLN A 46 -13.93 -3.51 -8.52
N THR A 47 -12.72 -3.11 -8.14
CA THR A 47 -12.42 -2.54 -6.82
C THR A 47 -12.24 -1.02 -6.90
N ASN A 48 -12.92 -0.29 -6.01
CA ASN A 48 -12.84 1.17 -5.92
C ASN A 48 -11.71 1.58 -4.96
N ARG A 49 -11.22 2.83 -5.07
CA ARG A 49 -10.23 3.43 -4.15
C ARG A 49 -10.75 3.53 -2.71
N LYS A 50 -12.07 3.69 -2.55
CA LYS A 50 -12.73 3.74 -1.23
C LYS A 50 -12.70 2.41 -0.47
N ASP A 51 -12.52 1.30 -1.17
CA ASP A 51 -12.46 -0.04 -0.57
C ASP A 51 -11.08 -0.36 0.03
N GLY A 52 -10.08 0.50 -0.23
CA GLY A 52 -8.67 0.24 0.09
C GLY A 52 -8.33 0.21 1.58
N HIS A 53 -9.16 0.78 2.46
CA HIS A 53 -8.89 0.82 3.90
C HIS A 53 -9.45 -0.41 4.65
N HIS A 54 -10.36 -1.16 4.04
CA HIS A 54 -11.02 -2.33 4.65
C HIS A 54 -11.04 -3.53 3.70
N VAL A 55 -9.89 -3.84 3.08
CA VAL A 55 -9.77 -5.01 2.21
C VAL A 55 -9.65 -6.28 3.06
N VAL A 56 -10.78 -6.86 3.43
CA VAL A 56 -10.88 -8.22 3.97
C VAL A 56 -11.15 -9.14 2.79
N ALA A 57 -10.26 -10.11 2.55
CA ALA A 57 -10.29 -10.97 1.37
C ALA A 57 -11.68 -11.60 1.05
N PRO A 58 -12.44 -12.09 2.04
CA PRO A 58 -13.82 -12.53 1.85
C PRO A 58 -14.80 -11.48 1.29
N SER A 59 -14.63 -10.20 1.63
CA SER A 59 -15.63 -9.14 1.40
C SER A 59 -15.80 -8.74 -0.07
N LEU A 60 -14.82 -9.07 -0.92
CA LEU A 60 -14.79 -8.64 -2.31
C LEU A 60 -15.09 -9.77 -3.31
N GLY A 61 -15.35 -10.99 -2.84
CA GLY A 61 -15.56 -12.16 -3.73
C GLY A 61 -14.39 -12.41 -4.69
N ALA A 62 -13.21 -11.85 -4.39
CA ALA A 62 -12.05 -11.86 -5.25
C ALA A 62 -11.04 -12.91 -4.77
N PRO A 63 -10.31 -13.57 -5.67
CA PRO A 63 -9.28 -14.52 -5.27
C PRO A 63 -8.14 -13.79 -4.54
N CYS A 64 -7.51 -14.47 -3.58
CA CYS A 64 -6.43 -13.93 -2.75
C CYS A 64 -5.31 -13.26 -3.56
N GLN A 65 -5.02 -13.75 -4.76
CA GLN A 65 -3.99 -13.21 -5.63
C GLN A 65 -4.34 -11.82 -6.19
N THR A 66 -5.63 -11.56 -6.45
CA THR A 66 -6.13 -10.24 -6.88
C THR A 66 -6.00 -9.23 -5.74
N ILE A 67 -6.34 -9.65 -4.52
CA ILE A 67 -6.19 -8.83 -3.30
C ILE A 67 -4.72 -8.53 -3.03
N ARG A 68 -3.83 -9.53 -3.13
CA ARG A 68 -2.38 -9.32 -2.93
C ARG A 68 -1.78 -8.33 -3.94
N ARG A 69 -2.16 -8.45 -5.22
CA ARG A 69 -1.76 -7.50 -6.27
C ARG A 69 -2.30 -6.09 -5.98
N TYR A 70 -3.55 -5.99 -5.56
CA TYR A 70 -4.17 -4.72 -5.20
C TYR A 70 -3.45 -4.03 -4.04
N LEU A 71 -3.21 -4.76 -2.93
CA LEU A 71 -2.48 -4.25 -1.75
C LEU A 71 -1.06 -3.80 -2.11
N ALA A 72 -0.35 -4.58 -2.94
CA ALA A 72 0.99 -4.24 -3.42
C ALA A 72 0.99 -2.95 -4.28
N THR A 73 0.01 -2.79 -5.18
CA THR A 73 -0.12 -1.55 -5.96
C THR A 73 -0.57 -0.35 -5.14
N GLY A 74 -1.28 -0.57 -4.03
CA GLY A 74 -1.77 0.46 -3.14
C GLY A 74 -0.80 0.85 -2.01
N HIS A 75 0.37 0.22 -1.92
CA HIS A 75 1.30 0.34 -0.79
C HIS A 75 0.62 0.12 0.57
N LEU A 76 -0.38 -0.76 0.61
CA LEU A 76 -1.13 -1.09 1.82
C LEU A 76 -0.43 -2.25 2.51
N GLY A 77 0.28 -1.94 3.60
CA GLY A 77 0.92 -2.93 4.47
C GLY A 77 -0.06 -3.59 5.42
N SER A 78 0.30 -4.78 5.91
CA SER A 78 -0.38 -5.41 7.04
C SER A 78 -0.02 -4.67 8.33
N TRP A 79 -1.03 -4.22 9.07
CA TRP A 79 -0.85 -3.69 10.42
C TRP A 79 -1.17 -4.78 11.44
N HIS A 80 -0.18 -5.17 12.23
CA HIS A 80 -0.43 -5.95 13.44
C HIS A 80 -0.83 -4.99 14.55
N PRO A 81 -2.02 -5.13 15.16
CA PRO A 81 -2.30 -4.37 16.37
C PRO A 81 -1.26 -4.73 17.42
N LEU A 82 -0.71 -3.72 18.10
CA LEU A 82 0.13 -3.95 19.28
C LEU A 82 -0.66 -4.85 20.25
N ASN A 83 0.03 -5.76 20.94
CA ASN A 83 -0.55 -6.55 22.04
C ASN A 83 -0.89 -5.62 23.21
N VAL A 84 -1.96 -4.83 23.04
CA VAL A 84 -2.47 -3.93 24.05
C VAL A 84 -3.31 -4.78 24.99
N LEU A 85 -2.97 -4.75 26.28
CA LEU A 85 -3.84 -5.27 27.32
C LEU A 85 -5.23 -4.67 27.13
N LEU A 86 -6.23 -5.51 26.88
CA LEU A 86 -7.61 -5.06 26.69
C LEU A 86 -8.15 -4.50 28.00
N LEU A 87 -7.90 -3.22 28.23
CA LEU A 87 -8.44 -2.49 29.37
C LEU A 87 -9.93 -2.28 29.16
N SER A 88 -10.72 -2.75 30.13
CA SER A 88 -12.14 -2.40 30.25
C SER A 88 -12.34 -0.86 30.24
N PRO A 89 -13.49 -0.33 29.78
CA PRO A 89 -13.74 1.11 29.73
C PRO A 89 -13.54 1.83 31.07
N THR A 90 -13.83 1.15 32.18
CA THR A 90 -13.70 1.69 33.55
C THR A 90 -12.25 1.97 33.94
N PRO A 91 -11.31 0.98 33.91
CA PRO A 91 -9.90 1.24 34.20
C PRO A 91 -9.26 2.22 33.20
N ARG A 92 -9.73 2.25 31.94
CA ARG A 92 -9.26 3.25 30.96
C ARG A 92 -9.58 4.68 31.40
N ARG A 93 -10.82 4.94 31.86
CA ARG A 93 -11.23 6.26 32.37
C ARG A 93 -10.47 6.65 33.63
N LEU A 94 -10.27 5.72 34.55
CA LEU A 94 -9.50 5.97 35.78
C LEU A 94 -8.06 6.32 35.48
N ARG A 95 -7.38 5.55 34.62
CA ARG A 95 -6.01 5.86 34.17
C ARG A 95 -5.93 7.23 33.50
N LEU A 96 -6.89 7.56 32.63
CA LEU A 96 -6.91 8.87 31.97
C LEU A 96 -7.09 10.03 32.96
N LYS A 97 -7.98 9.88 33.95
CA LYS A 97 -8.15 10.87 35.02
C LYS A 97 -6.85 11.01 35.83
N TRP A 98 -6.23 9.89 36.18
CA TRP A 98 -4.98 9.87 36.93
C TRP A 98 -3.83 10.54 36.16
N CYS A 99 -3.65 10.25 34.86
CA CYS A 99 -2.63 10.89 34.03
C CYS A 99 -2.87 12.39 33.83
N ARG A 100 -4.11 12.87 33.92
CA ARG A 100 -4.45 14.30 33.79
C ARG A 100 -4.29 15.07 35.11
N ALA A 101 -4.37 14.37 36.25
CA ALA A 101 -4.26 14.99 37.57
C ALA A 101 -2.91 15.72 37.81
N PRO A 102 -1.74 15.19 37.39
CA PRO A 102 -0.47 15.89 37.54
C PRO A 102 -0.11 16.82 36.37
N GLY A 103 -1.09 17.24 35.55
CA GLY A 103 -0.85 17.96 34.29
C GLY A 103 -0.15 19.31 34.42
N ASN A 104 -0.06 19.88 35.63
CA ASN A 104 0.62 21.14 35.94
C ASN A 104 1.73 20.98 36.98
N TRP A 105 2.14 19.76 37.30
CA TRP A 105 3.17 19.53 38.33
C TRP A 105 4.54 20.01 37.86
N THR A 106 5.24 20.69 38.76
CA THR A 106 6.60 21.18 38.62
C THR A 106 7.61 20.05 38.89
N ALA A 107 8.85 20.20 38.41
CA ALA A 107 9.90 19.19 38.59
C ALA A 107 10.15 18.84 40.07
N THR A 108 10.00 19.80 40.99
CA THR A 108 10.16 19.59 42.42
C THR A 108 9.05 18.71 43.01
N GLU A 109 7.82 18.84 42.51
CA GLU A 109 6.68 18.00 42.92
C GLU A 109 6.85 16.56 42.43
N TRP A 110 7.37 16.37 41.21
CA TRP A 110 7.74 15.04 40.71
C TRP A 110 8.83 14.37 41.57
N ASN A 111 9.80 15.14 42.07
CA ASN A 111 10.90 14.62 42.91
C ASN A 111 10.43 14.12 44.29
N GLN A 112 9.19 14.43 44.72
CA GLN A 112 8.63 13.91 45.96
C GLN A 112 7.90 12.56 45.79
N VAL A 113 7.68 12.11 44.54
CA VAL A 113 6.96 10.86 44.26
C VAL A 113 7.94 9.69 44.23
N ILE A 114 7.70 8.72 45.11
CA ILE A 114 8.42 7.44 45.11
C ILE A 114 7.55 6.40 44.42
N PHE A 115 8.04 5.82 43.31
CA PHE A 115 7.40 4.70 42.64
C PHE A 115 7.89 3.38 43.21
N ILE A 116 6.96 2.45 43.48
CA ILE A 116 7.25 1.09 43.95
C ILE A 116 6.52 0.13 43.01
N ASP A 117 7.22 -0.90 42.54
CA ASP A 117 6.67 -1.98 41.71
C ASP A 117 7.30 -3.32 42.10
N GLU A 118 6.59 -4.42 41.86
CA GLU A 118 7.07 -5.77 42.14
C GLU A 118 7.15 -6.56 40.83
N SER A 119 8.37 -6.90 40.41
CA SER A 119 8.60 -7.75 39.24
C SER A 119 9.03 -9.15 39.67
N ARG A 120 8.41 -10.18 39.07
CA ARG A 120 8.84 -11.58 39.27
C ARG A 120 10.16 -11.83 38.54
N SER A 121 11.23 -12.13 39.27
CA SER A 121 12.48 -12.63 38.70
C SER A 121 12.43 -14.16 38.60
N ILE A 122 12.60 -14.72 37.40
CA ILE A 122 12.79 -16.15 37.22
C ILE A 122 14.29 -16.45 37.32
N SER A 123 14.73 -16.93 38.48
CA SER A 123 16.09 -17.43 38.67
C SER A 123 16.15 -18.87 38.17
N ALA A 124 16.74 -19.09 36.99
CA ALA A 124 17.02 -20.42 36.50
C ALA A 124 18.13 -21.04 37.37
N VAL A 125 17.76 -22.01 38.19
CA VAL A 125 18.73 -22.81 38.94
C VAL A 125 19.50 -23.65 37.91
N MET A 126 20.73 -23.28 37.60
CA MET A 126 21.65 -24.12 36.82
C MET A 126 21.92 -25.38 37.66
N THR A 127 21.30 -26.49 37.30
CA THR A 127 21.70 -27.81 37.79
C THR A 127 22.98 -28.21 37.05
N PRO A 128 24.14 -28.35 37.73
CA PRO A 128 25.33 -28.89 37.08
C PRO A 128 25.13 -30.37 36.76
N SER A 129 25.58 -30.77 35.57
CA SER A 129 25.58 -32.16 35.07
C SER A 129 26.57 -33.05 35.82
#